data_AF-A0A961FNJ5-F1
#
_entry.id   AF-A0A961FNJ5-F1
#
_cell.length_a   1.000
_cell.length_b   1.000
_cell.length_c   1.000
_cell.angle_alpha   90.00
_cell.angle_beta   90.00
_cell.angle_gamma   90.00
#
_symmetry.space_group_name_H-M   'P 1'
#
loop_
_entity.id
_entity.type
_entity.pdbx_description
1 polymer ?
#
loop_
_entity_poly.entity_id
_entity_poly.type
_entity_poly.pdbx_seq_one_letter_code
_entity_poly.pdbx_strand_id
1 'polypeptide(L)'
;MNRHVNAISGRLSLRPPQRHSLEILDRITEIVPPQKSTSVTDALELIHSEYPSVTDFERDFPSVCFALATGVGKTRLMGAFVTYLHLAHGINNFFVLAPNLTIYNKLIADFTPNTPKYVFKGIAEFAQEAPEIITGDDYEAKAGT
;
A
#
# COMPACT_ATOMS: atom_id res chain seq x y z
N MET A 1 12.39 -8.03 -13.33
CA MET A 1 11.12 -8.30 -12.63
C MET A 1 11.42 -8.50 -11.15
N ASN A 2 10.90 -7.62 -10.29
CA ASN A 2 11.27 -7.54 -8.88
C ASN A 2 10.87 -8.82 -8.11
N ARG A 3 11.82 -9.38 -7.34
CA ARG A 3 11.61 -10.60 -6.53
C ARG A 3 10.46 -10.45 -5.53
N HIS A 4 10.27 -9.25 -4.99
CA HIS A 4 9.22 -8.95 -4.01
C HIS A 4 7.85 -9.01 -4.67
N VAL A 5 7.68 -8.45 -5.87
CA VAL A 5 6.42 -8.50 -6.62
C VAL A 5 5.97 -9.94 -6.86
N ASN A 6 6.86 -10.81 -7.31
CA ASN A 6 6.53 -12.22 -7.54
C ASN A 6 6.17 -12.97 -6.25
N ALA A 7 6.97 -12.78 -5.20
CA ALA A 7 6.74 -13.42 -3.90
C ALA A 7 5.40 -12.99 -3.29
N ILE A 8 5.14 -11.69 -3.23
CA ILE A 8 3.91 -11.12 -2.68
C ILE A 8 2.70 -11.54 -3.51
N SER A 9 2.80 -11.50 -4.85
CA SER A 9 1.73 -11.92 -5.74
C SER A 9 1.31 -13.37 -5.49
N GLY A 10 2.29 -14.26 -5.33
CA GLY A 10 2.03 -15.67 -5.01
C GLY A 10 1.43 -15.86 -3.63
N ARG A 11 2.06 -15.28 -2.59
CA ARG A 11 1.64 -15.47 -1.19
C ARG A 11 0.25 -14.92 -0.92
N LEU A 12 -0.09 -13.75 -1.47
CA LEU A 12 -1.40 -13.13 -1.31
C LEU A 12 -2.43 -13.58 -2.36
N SER A 13 -2.05 -14.45 -3.30
CA SER A 13 -2.92 -14.88 -4.40
C SER A 13 -3.54 -13.71 -5.16
N LEU A 14 -2.69 -12.77 -5.60
CA LEU A 14 -3.14 -11.58 -6.31
C LEU A 14 -3.72 -11.96 -7.69
N ARG A 15 -4.90 -11.42 -7.99
CA ARG A 15 -5.52 -11.54 -9.31
C ARG A 15 -4.78 -10.66 -10.33
N PRO A 16 -4.89 -10.92 -11.64
CA PRO A 16 -4.13 -10.17 -12.66
C PRO A 16 -4.22 -8.64 -12.52
N PRO A 17 -5.40 -8.02 -12.28
CA PRO A 17 -5.46 -6.57 -12.09
C PRO A 17 -4.70 -6.07 -10.85
N GLN A 18 -4.71 -6.85 -9.76
CA GLN A 18 -4.00 -6.50 -8.52
C GLN A 18 -2.48 -6.65 -8.69
N ARG A 19 -2.05 -7.74 -9.34
CA ARG A 19 -0.64 -7.96 -9.67
C ARG A 19 -0.11 -6.83 -10.55
N HIS A 20 -0.87 -6.45 -11.57
CA HIS A 20 -0.50 -5.34 -12.45
C HIS A 20 -0.36 -4.02 -11.69
N SER A 21 -1.27 -3.72 -10.76
CA SER A 21 -1.12 -2.55 -9.89
C SER A 21 0.14 -2.61 -9.03
N LEU A 22 0.54 -3.79 -8.55
CA LEU A 22 1.78 -3.96 -7.80
C LEU A 22 3.04 -3.80 -8.67
N GLU A 23 2.99 -4.25 -9.92
CA GLU A 23 4.06 -4.04 -10.91
C GLU A 23 4.20 -2.56 -11.29
N ILE A 24 3.08 -1.82 -11.40
CA ILE A 24 3.11 -0.37 -11.59
C ILE A 24 3.71 0.33 -10.37
N LEU A 25 3.34 -0.07 -9.15
CA LEU A 25 3.94 0.51 -7.95
C LEU A 25 5.45 0.25 -7.89
N ASP A 26 5.90 -0.97 -8.21
CA ASP A 26 7.32 -1.32 -8.34
C ASP A 26 8.02 -0.36 -9.30
N ARG A 27 7.47 -0.19 -10.51
CA ARG A 27 8.04 0.70 -11.52
C ARG A 27 8.08 2.16 -11.06
N ILE A 28 7.00 2.68 -10.48
CA ILE A 28 6.95 4.04 -9.94
C ILE A 28 8.03 4.25 -8.88
N THR A 29 8.21 3.29 -7.97
CA THR A 29 9.26 3.39 -6.94
C THR A 29 10.69 3.24 -7.47
N GLU A 30 10.87 2.72 -8.69
CA GLU A 30 12.16 2.65 -9.36
C GLU A 30 12.53 3.99 -9.99
N ILE A 31 11.59 4.62 -10.71
CA ILE A 31 11.82 5.91 -11.38
C ILE A 31 11.75 7.10 -10.43
N VAL A 32 10.94 6.99 -9.37
CA VAL A 32 10.82 7.97 -8.29
C VAL A 32 11.05 7.25 -6.95
N PRO A 33 12.32 7.03 -6.56
CA PRO A 33 12.63 6.38 -5.29
C PRO A 33 12.00 7.10 -4.08
N PRO A 34 11.42 6.36 -3.11
CA PRO A 34 10.85 6.98 -1.91
C PRO A 34 11.94 7.64 -1.05
N GLN A 35 11.91 8.97 -0.95
CA GLN A 35 12.84 9.74 -0.12
C GLN A 35 12.17 11.00 0.44
N LYS A 36 12.74 11.57 1.51
CA LYS A 36 12.13 12.70 2.25
C LYS A 36 12.02 14.00 1.44
N SER A 37 12.83 14.16 0.40
CA SER A 37 12.98 15.43 -0.33
C SER A 37 12.79 15.27 -1.84
N THR A 38 11.81 14.46 -2.25
CA THR A 38 11.47 14.30 -3.67
C THR A 38 10.80 15.57 -4.20
N SER A 39 11.33 16.15 -5.28
CA SER A 39 10.67 17.22 -6.03
C SER A 39 9.36 16.72 -6.61
N VAL A 40 8.24 17.36 -6.26
CA VAL A 40 6.90 16.99 -6.75
C VAL A 40 6.82 17.18 -8.27
N THR A 41 7.41 18.25 -8.79
CA THR A 41 7.47 18.54 -10.23
C THR A 41 8.25 17.46 -10.97
N ASP A 42 9.45 17.12 -10.51
CA ASP A 42 10.30 16.12 -11.16
C ASP A 42 9.65 14.73 -11.09
N ALA A 43 9.03 14.39 -9.96
CA ALA A 43 8.29 13.15 -9.81
C ALA A 43 7.11 13.06 -10.78
N LEU A 44 6.37 14.16 -10.97
CA LEU A 44 5.27 14.22 -11.92
C LEU A 44 5.79 14.07 -13.36
N GLU A 45 6.86 14.77 -13.73
CA GLU A 45 7.47 14.66 -15.06
C GLU A 45 7.92 13.23 -15.37
N LEU A 46 8.62 12.58 -14.42
CA LEU A 46 9.09 11.21 -14.56
C LEU A 46 7.92 10.21 -14.66
N ILE A 47 6.94 10.29 -13.76
CA ILE A 47 5.79 9.38 -13.77
C ILE A 47 4.94 9.60 -15.03
N HIS A 48 4.69 10.84 -15.43
CA HIS A 48 3.93 11.16 -16.64
C HIS A 48 4.63 10.64 -17.91
N SER A 49 5.97 10.59 -17.93
CA SER A 49 6.72 10.06 -19.09
C SER A 49 6.44 8.58 -19.39
N GLU A 50 6.09 7.78 -18.37
CA GLU A 50 5.74 6.36 -18.51
C GLU A 50 4.24 6.10 -18.40
N TYR A 51 3.53 6.95 -17.66
CA TYR A 51 2.10 6.88 -17.40
C TYR A 51 1.42 8.20 -17.76
N PRO A 52 1.19 8.50 -19.06
CA PRO A 52 0.66 9.81 -19.50
C PRO A 52 -0.74 10.16 -18.97
N SER A 53 -1.46 9.20 -18.37
CA SER A 53 -2.73 9.48 -17.69
C SER A 53 -2.57 10.19 -16.35
N VAL A 54 -1.36 10.28 -15.79
CA VAL A 54 -1.06 10.99 -14.54
C VAL A 54 -0.63 12.42 -14.88
N THR A 55 -1.60 13.31 -15.06
CA THR A 55 -1.34 14.69 -15.49
C THR A 55 -1.12 15.67 -14.34
N ASP A 56 -1.62 15.33 -13.14
CA ASP A 56 -1.50 16.13 -11.91
C ASP A 56 -1.65 15.18 -10.70
N PHE A 57 -0.98 15.49 -9.60
CA PHE A 57 -1.15 14.78 -8.32
C PHE A 57 -2.29 15.36 -7.46
N GLU A 58 -2.76 16.57 -7.76
CA GLU A 58 -3.79 17.30 -6.99
C GLU A 58 -3.39 17.53 -5.51
N ARG A 59 -2.11 17.33 -5.19
CA ARG A 59 -1.52 17.36 -3.85
C ARG A 59 -0.11 17.92 -3.93
N ASP A 60 0.37 18.40 -2.79
CA ASP A 60 1.74 18.87 -2.54
C ASP A 60 2.74 17.73 -2.29
N PHE A 61 2.36 16.50 -2.62
CA PHE A 61 3.19 15.29 -2.55
C PHE A 61 2.82 14.33 -3.71
N PRO A 62 3.71 13.40 -4.11
CA PRO A 62 3.39 12.40 -5.12
C PRO A 62 2.17 11.57 -4.73
N SER A 63 1.11 11.64 -5.54
CA SER A 63 -0.19 11.02 -5.26
C SER A 63 -0.67 10.26 -6.50
N VAL A 64 -0.91 8.96 -6.35
CA VAL A 64 -1.26 8.08 -7.48
C VAL A 64 -2.54 7.29 -7.19
N CYS A 65 -3.40 7.16 -8.20
CA CYS A 65 -4.67 6.46 -8.09
C CYS A 65 -4.61 5.12 -8.82
N PHE A 66 -4.88 4.02 -8.10
CA PHE A 66 -5.02 2.69 -8.67
C PHE A 66 -6.50 2.33 -8.81
N ALA A 67 -7.03 2.47 -10.03
CA ALA A 67 -8.43 2.19 -10.33
C ALA A 67 -8.70 0.67 -10.40
N LEU A 68 -9.48 0.17 -9.45
CA LEU A 68 -9.96 -1.22 -9.43
C LEU A 68 -11.48 -1.29 -9.23
N ALA A 69 -12.12 -2.16 -10.01
CA ALA A 69 -13.55 -2.44 -9.89
C ALA A 69 -13.93 -2.99 -8.49
N THR A 70 -15.22 -2.91 -8.16
CA THR A 70 -15.77 -3.51 -6.95
C THR A 70 -15.58 -5.03 -6.97
N GLY A 71 -15.37 -5.64 -5.80
CA GLY A 71 -15.18 -7.10 -5.68
C GLY A 71 -13.81 -7.65 -6.16
N VAL A 72 -12.94 -6.83 -6.76
CA VAL A 72 -11.61 -7.29 -7.20
C VAL A 72 -10.65 -7.55 -6.01
N GLY A 73 -10.86 -6.85 -4.89
CA GLY A 73 -10.09 -7.02 -3.66
C GLY A 73 -9.15 -5.85 -3.34
N LYS A 74 -9.69 -4.62 -3.31
CA LYS A 74 -8.93 -3.41 -2.99
C LYS A 74 -8.17 -3.50 -1.66
N THR A 75 -8.79 -4.02 -0.61
CA THR A 75 -8.14 -4.20 0.70
C THR A 75 -6.92 -5.13 0.61
N ARG A 76 -7.01 -6.20 -0.21
CA ARG A 76 -5.87 -7.10 -0.43
C ARG A 76 -4.76 -6.43 -1.23
N LEU A 77 -5.11 -5.60 -2.22
CA LEU A 77 -4.11 -4.81 -2.95
C LEU A 77 -3.38 -3.85 -2.00
N MET A 78 -4.11 -3.18 -1.11
CA MET A 78 -3.52 -2.32 -0.10
C MET A 78 -2.55 -3.09 0.81
N GLY A 79 -2.91 -4.29 1.28
CA GLY A 79 -1.99 -5.16 2.02
C GLY A 79 -0.73 -5.53 1.20
N ALA A 80 -0.89 -5.78 -0.10
CA ALA A 80 0.25 -6.03 -0.99
C ALA A 80 1.18 -4.81 -1.14
N PHE A 81 0.62 -3.60 -1.22
CA PHE A 81 1.39 -2.35 -1.28
C PHE A 81 2.17 -2.11 0.01
N VAL A 82 1.52 -2.26 1.18
CA VAL A 82 2.18 -2.15 2.49
C VAL A 82 3.33 -3.17 2.58
N THR A 83 3.06 -4.42 2.22
CA THR A 83 4.07 -5.49 2.23
C THR A 83 5.25 -5.15 1.32
N TYR A 84 4.98 -4.67 0.11
CA TYR A 84 6.01 -4.32 -0.86
C TYR A 84 6.88 -3.16 -0.39
N LEU A 85 6.27 -2.06 0.05
CA LEU A 85 6.99 -0.87 0.50
C LEU A 85 7.82 -1.15 1.77
N HIS A 86 7.32 -2.00 2.66
CA HIS A 86 8.09 -2.45 3.82
C HIS A 86 9.29 -3.32 3.40
N LEU A 87 9.07 -4.40 2.63
CA LEU A 87 10.13 -5.36 2.31
C LEU A 87 11.16 -4.85 1.29
N ALA A 88 10.74 -4.01 0.34
CA ALA A 88 11.63 -3.50 -0.71
C ALA A 88 12.29 -2.16 -0.35
N HIS A 89 11.60 -1.32 0.43
CA HIS A 89 12.03 0.06 0.69
C HIS A 89 12.16 0.42 2.18
N GLY A 90 11.87 -0.51 3.11
CA GLY A 90 11.99 -0.26 4.55
C GLY A 90 10.99 0.76 5.12
N ILE A 91 9.89 1.01 4.41
CA ILE A 91 8.84 1.93 4.88
C ILE A 91 7.95 1.19 5.88
N ASN A 92 7.87 1.70 7.11
CA ASN A 92 7.19 1.03 8.21
C ASN A 92 5.88 1.69 8.63
N ASN A 93 5.73 2.98 8.34
CA ASN A 93 4.60 3.78 8.81
C ASN A 93 3.62 4.04 7.67
N PHE A 94 2.38 3.60 7.85
CA PHE A 94 1.32 3.75 6.86
C PHE A 94 0.08 4.36 7.50
N PHE A 95 -0.47 5.39 6.86
CA PHE A 95 -1.73 5.99 7.26
C PHE A 95 -2.84 5.56 6.29
N VAL A 96 -3.90 4.94 6.82
CA VAL A 96 -5.04 4.47 6.02
C VAL A 96 -6.28 5.26 6.41
N LEU A 97 -6.79 6.07 5.48
CA LEU A 97 -8.03 6.81 5.64
C LEU A 97 -9.21 6.02 5.07
N ALA A 98 -10.25 5.81 5.89
CA ALA A 98 -11.44 5.06 5.53
C ALA A 98 -12.68 5.97 5.49
N PRO A 99 -13.55 5.85 4.48
CA PRO A 99 -14.80 6.61 4.46
C PRO A 99 -15.86 5.92 5.33
N ASN A 100 -16.42 6.65 6.30
CA ASN A 100 -17.46 6.20 7.22
C ASN A 100 -17.05 5.06 8.18
N LEU A 101 -17.81 4.92 9.28
CA LEU A 101 -17.54 3.93 10.33
C LEU A 101 -17.59 2.48 9.85
N THR A 102 -18.47 2.14 8.91
CA THR A 102 -18.62 0.77 8.43
C THR A 102 -17.35 0.26 7.73
N ILE A 103 -16.74 1.08 6.88
CA ILE A 103 -15.51 0.69 6.18
C ILE A 103 -14.32 0.76 7.13
N TYR A 104 -14.28 1.77 8.01
CA TYR A 104 -13.27 1.88 9.06
C TYR A 104 -13.21 0.62 9.94
N ASN A 105 -14.32 0.20 10.54
CA ASN A 105 -14.40 -1.00 11.38
C ASN A 105 -14.02 -2.27 10.62
N LYS A 106 -14.43 -2.36 9.34
CA LYS A 106 -14.03 -3.46 8.47
C LYS A 106 -12.51 -3.49 8.27
N LEU A 107 -11.88 -2.35 8.01
CA LEU A 107 -10.43 -2.29 7.82
C LEU A 107 -9.68 -2.67 9.10
N ILE A 108 -10.12 -2.22 10.28
CA ILE A 108 -9.52 -2.66 11.56
C ILE A 108 -9.53 -4.20 11.64
N ALA A 109 -10.68 -4.83 11.39
CA ALA A 109 -10.80 -6.28 11.42
C ALA A 109 -9.93 -6.97 10.33
N ASP A 110 -9.93 -6.43 9.11
CA ASP A 110 -9.13 -6.96 7.99
C ASP A 110 -7.61 -6.82 8.26
N PHE A 111 -7.16 -5.86 9.07
CA PHE A 111 -5.75 -5.69 9.48
C PHE A 111 -5.40 -6.37 10.80
N THR A 112 -6.37 -6.86 11.57
CA THR A 112 -6.12 -7.55 12.83
C THR A 112 -5.74 -9.02 12.57
N PRO A 113 -4.63 -9.52 13.15
CA PRO A 113 -4.27 -10.94 13.05
C PRO A 113 -5.40 -11.88 13.51
N ASN A 114 -5.36 -13.13 13.06
CA ASN A 114 -6.34 -14.18 13.40
C ASN A 114 -7.80 -13.93 12.96
N THR A 115 -8.05 -12.93 12.11
CA THR A 115 -9.35 -12.78 11.46
C THR A 115 -9.40 -13.55 10.13
N PRO A 116 -10.58 -14.00 9.66
CA PRO A 116 -10.71 -14.73 8.39
C PRO A 116 -10.21 -13.94 7.16
N LYS A 117 -10.23 -12.60 7.26
CA LYS A 117 -9.89 -11.68 6.17
C LYS A 117 -8.55 -10.95 6.38
N TYR A 118 -7.73 -11.42 7.33
CA TYR A 118 -6.45 -10.81 7.64
C TYR A 118 -5.61 -10.58 6.38
N VAL A 119 -5.28 -9.31 6.09
CA VAL A 119 -4.70 -8.87 4.81
C VAL A 119 -3.30 -9.41 4.56
N PHE A 120 -2.55 -9.69 5.63
CA PHE A 120 -1.17 -10.17 5.56
C PHE A 120 -1.04 -11.69 5.67
N LYS A 121 -2.16 -12.41 5.61
CA LYS A 121 -2.15 -13.88 5.67
C LYS A 121 -1.25 -14.46 4.57
N GLY A 122 -0.17 -15.12 4.98
CA GLY A 122 0.80 -15.77 4.09
C GLY A 122 2.12 -15.01 3.90
N ILE A 123 2.27 -13.81 4.48
CA ILE A 123 3.55 -13.10 4.57
C ILE A 123 4.26 -13.57 5.84
N ALA A 124 5.46 -14.12 5.70
CA ALA A 124 6.15 -14.78 6.81
C ALA A 124 6.70 -13.77 7.83
N GLU A 125 7.17 -12.64 7.32
CA GLU A 125 7.71 -11.51 8.08
C GLU A 125 6.66 -10.99 9.07
N PHE A 126 5.42 -10.81 8.61
CA PHE A 126 4.30 -10.36 9.45
C PHE A 126 3.69 -11.44 10.34
N ALA A 127 4.10 -12.71 10.19
CA ALA A 127 3.76 -13.75 11.15
C ALA A 127 4.67 -13.74 12.38
N GLN A 128 5.90 -13.23 12.23
CA GLN A 128 6.85 -13.05 13.33
C GLN A 128 6.66 -11.68 14.00
N GLU A 129 6.52 -10.65 13.19
CA GLU A 129 6.38 -9.26 13.63
C GLU A 129 5.18 -8.64 12.93
N ALA A 130 4.00 -8.84 13.52
CA ALA A 130 2.77 -8.27 12.99
C ALA A 130 2.82 -6.73 13.10
N PRO A 131 2.37 -5.98 12.07
CA PRO A 131 2.29 -4.53 12.15
C PRO A 131 1.41 -4.10 13.32
N GLU A 132 1.85 -3.06 14.04
CA GLU A 132 1.01 -2.42 15.04
C GLU A 132 -0.15 -1.68 14.37
N ILE A 133 -1.35 -1.84 14.93
CA ILE A 133 -2.53 -1.11 14.49
C ILE A 133 -2.79 -0.01 15.50
N ILE A 134 -2.79 1.22 15.00
CA ILE A 134 -3.24 2.42 15.71
C ILE A 134 -4.50 2.90 15.01
N THR A 135 -5.54 3.11 15.80
CA THR A 135 -6.87 3.53 15.39
C THR A 135 -7.12 4.97 15.86
N GLY A 136 -8.19 5.61 15.37
CA GLY A 136 -8.58 6.94 15.86
C GLY A 136 -8.95 6.95 17.34
N ASP A 137 -9.31 5.80 17.92
CA ASP A 137 -9.75 5.67 19.31
C ASP A 137 -8.57 5.59 20.29
N ASP A 138 -7.41 5.07 19.85
CA ASP A 138 -6.20 4.87 20.67
C ASP A 138 -4.99 5.67 20.17
N TYR A 139 -5.18 6.55 19.18
CA TYR A 139 -4.11 7.40 18.63
C TYR A 139 -3.41 8.23 19.70
N GLU A 140 -4.15 8.99 20.52
CA GLU A 140 -3.56 9.85 21.56
C GLU A 140 -2.76 9.06 22.62
N ALA A 141 -3.15 7.82 22.89
CA ALA A 141 -2.46 6.96 23.85
C ALA A 141 -1.15 6.36 23.29
N LYS A 142 -1.06 6.20 21.96
CA LYS A 142 0.03 5.50 21.28
C LYS A 142 0.93 6.40 20.43
N ALA A 143 0.48 7.59 20.06
CA ALA A 143 1.23 8.51 19.20
C ALA A 143 2.50 9.10 19.87
N GLY A 144 2.76 8.77 21.14
CA GLY A 144 3.91 9.23 21.91
C GLY A 144 4.86 8.15 22.44
N THR A 145 4.68 6.88 22.05
CA THR A 145 5.57 5.74 22.43
C THR A 145 6.44 5.32 21.27
#